data_AF-A0A0Q4BC91-F1
#
_entry.id   AF-A0A0Q4BC91-F1
#
_cell.length_a   1.000
_cell.length_b   1.000
_cell.length_c   1.000
_cell.angle_alpha   90.00
_cell.angle_beta   90.00
_cell.angle_gamma   90.00
#
_symmetry.space_group_name_H-M   'P 1'
#
loop_
_entity.id
_entity.type
_entity.pdbx_description
1 polymer ?
#
loop_
_entity_poly.entity_id
_entity_poly.type
_entity_poly.pdbx_seq_one_letter_code
_entity_poly.pdbx_strand_id
1 'polypeptide(L)'
;MAGKISMVRARTISMVLGGALLVACGVLMILNDTLDGILWLEVLLGLMLFGGGLFEFLGLTPPLKDERTARIGTRAATYSWFVILELVGVMAMVFGFGGQDKITMPQAVGVILIVMVVTFLSFNWYLDRHGDVV
;
A
#
# COMPACT_ATOMS: atom_id res chain seq x y z
N MET A 1 23.11 13.48 16.20
CA MET A 1 22.89 12.94 14.83
C MET A 1 22.50 11.46 14.81
N ALA A 2 22.97 10.61 15.73
CA ALA A 2 22.59 9.19 15.78
C ALA A 2 21.07 8.89 15.93
N GLY A 3 20.34 9.72 16.69
CA GLY A 3 18.89 9.53 16.91
C GLY A 3 17.97 9.86 15.72
N LYS A 4 18.44 10.63 14.72
CA LYS A 4 17.65 10.90 13.49
C LYS A 4 17.69 9.70 12.54
N ILE A 5 18.84 9.03 12.44
CA ILE A 5 19.02 7.87 11.56
C ILE A 5 18.23 6.66 12.06
N SER A 6 18.14 6.46 13.38
CA SER A 6 17.34 5.37 13.97
C SER A 6 15.83 5.56 13.73
N MET A 7 15.34 6.79 13.76
CA MET A 7 13.92 7.10 13.61
C MET A 7 13.42 6.86 12.17
N VAL A 8 14.20 7.29 11.18
CA VAL A 8 13.90 7.04 9.76
C VAL A 8 13.92 5.54 9.45
N ARG A 9 14.89 4.81 10.00
CA ARG A 9 15.00 3.35 9.82
C ARG A 9 13.81 2.62 10.46
N ALA A 10 13.38 3.03 11.65
CA ALA A 10 12.20 2.47 12.32
C ALA A 10 10.91 2.67 11.51
N ARG A 11 10.77 3.83 10.84
CA ARG A 11 9.58 4.13 10.04
C ARG A 11 9.57 3.42 8.68
N THR A 12 10.73 3.25 8.04
CA THR A 12 10.83 2.36 6.86
C THR A 12 10.48 0.91 7.23
N ILE A 13 10.95 0.44 8.38
CA ILE A 13 10.60 -0.90 8.90
C ILE A 13 9.09 -0.98 9.17
N SER A 14 8.49 0.05 9.78
CA SER A 14 7.03 0.14 9.98
C SER A 14 6.27 0.02 8.66
N MET A 15 6.71 0.71 7.61
CA MET A 15 6.04 0.66 6.30
C MET A 15 6.07 -0.75 5.69
N VAL A 16 7.24 -1.40 5.73
CA VAL A 16 7.40 -2.76 5.19
C VAL A 16 6.62 -3.78 6.01
N LEU A 17 6.66 -3.67 7.34
CA LEU A 17 5.89 -4.53 8.24
C LEU A 17 4.38 -4.34 8.03
N GLY A 18 3.92 -3.09 7.94
CA GLY A 18 2.53 -2.77 7.65
C GLY A 18 2.09 -3.31 6.29
N GLY A 19 2.92 -3.13 5.26
CA GLY A 19 2.66 -3.67 3.92
C GLY A 19 2.59 -5.20 3.91
N ALA A 20 3.54 -5.87 4.57
CA ALA A 20 3.55 -7.33 4.69
C ALA A 20 2.30 -7.85 5.44
N LEU A 21 1.90 -7.16 6.51
CA LEU A 21 0.69 -7.48 7.26
C LEU A 21 -0.56 -7.32 6.39
N LEU A 22 -0.67 -6.25 5.62
CA LEU A 22 -1.81 -6.01 4.72
C LEU A 22 -1.89 -7.07 3.61
N VAL A 23 -0.76 -7.49 3.04
CA VAL A 23 -0.72 -8.58 2.06
C VAL A 23 -1.17 -9.89 2.70
N ALA A 24 -0.66 -10.23 3.89
CA ALA A 24 -1.08 -11.42 4.62
C ALA A 24 -2.59 -11.41 4.93
N CYS A 25 -3.12 -10.29 5.42
CA CYS A 25 -4.55 -10.10 5.65
C CYS A 25 -5.35 -10.27 4.35
N GLY A 26 -4.89 -9.67 3.26
CA GLY A 26 -5.58 -9.79 1.97
C GLY A 26 -5.63 -11.22 1.47
N VAL A 27 -4.55 -12.00 1.63
CA VAL A 27 -4.53 -13.43 1.30
C VAL A 27 -5.50 -14.20 2.18
N LEU A 28 -5.52 -13.95 3.49
CA LEU A 28 -6.44 -14.60 4.41
C LEU A 28 -7.91 -14.30 4.10
N MET A 29 -8.24 -13.06 3.72
CA MET A 29 -9.59 -12.69 3.30
C MET A 29 -10.02 -13.39 2.01
N ILE A 30 -9.09 -13.58 1.07
CA ILE A 30 -9.39 -14.28 -0.19
C ILE A 30 -9.64 -15.77 0.07
N LEU A 31 -8.83 -16.41 0.92
CA LEU A 31 -8.89 -17.84 1.17
C LEU A 31 -10.03 -18.24 2.11
N ASN A 32 -10.28 -17.44 3.15
CA ASN A 32 -11.24 -17.78 4.21
C ASN A 32 -12.57 -17.06 4.08
N ASP A 33 -12.69 -16.12 3.13
CA ASP A 33 -13.90 -15.34 2.87
C ASP A 33 -14.50 -14.72 4.16
N THR A 34 -13.64 -14.22 5.04
CA THR A 34 -14.03 -13.66 6.33
C THR A 34 -13.37 -12.32 6.57
N LEU A 35 -14.11 -11.48 7.29
CA LEU A 35 -13.67 -10.20 7.84
C LEU A 35 -14.08 -10.13 9.31
N ASP A 36 -13.71 -11.15 10.08
CA ASP A 36 -13.98 -11.22 11.51
C ASP A 36 -13.29 -10.08 12.28
N GLY A 37 -13.79 -9.80 13.49
CA GLY A 37 -13.35 -8.64 14.28
C GLY A 37 -11.84 -8.58 14.54
N ILE A 38 -11.16 -9.73 14.65
CA ILE A 38 -9.70 -9.79 14.82
C ILE A 38 -8.99 -9.37 13.51
N LEU A 39 -9.37 -9.96 12.37
CA LEU A 39 -8.82 -9.61 11.05
C LEU A 39 -9.04 -8.14 10.72
N TRP A 40 -10.20 -7.58 11.09
CA TRP A 40 -10.47 -6.16 10.92
C TRP A 40 -9.48 -5.27 11.70
N LEU A 41 -9.17 -5.63 12.95
CA LEU A 41 -8.19 -4.90 13.75
C LEU A 41 -6.77 -5.00 13.17
N GLU A 42 -6.40 -6.16 12.64
CA GLU A 42 -5.11 -6.36 11.96
C GLU A 42 -4.98 -5.51 10.70
N VAL A 43 -6.05 -5.38 9.92
CA VAL A 43 -6.09 -4.51 8.73
C VAL A 43 -5.94 -3.05 9.12
N LEU A 44 -6.65 -2.60 10.15
CA LEU A 44 -6.52 -1.22 10.63
C LEU A 44 -5.10 -0.92 11.11
N LEU A 45 -4.49 -1.85 11.85
CA LEU A 45 -3.10 -1.73 12.28
C LEU A 45 -2.15 -1.67 11.07
N GLY A 46 -2.34 -2.56 10.09
CA GLY A 46 -1.56 -2.59 8.85
C GLY A 46 -1.67 -1.28 8.07
N LEU A 47 -2.87 -0.71 7.96
CA LEU A 47 -3.10 0.58 7.31
C LEU A 47 -2.44 1.72 8.06
N MET A 48 -2.46 1.74 9.40
CA MET A 48 -1.78 2.76 10.19
C MET A 48 -0.26 2.68 10.05
N LEU A 49 0.31 1.47 10.09
CA LEU A 49 1.76 1.25 9.96
C LEU A 49 2.26 1.55 8.55
N PHE A 50 1.50 1.13 7.54
CA PHE A 50 1.81 1.39 6.13
C PHE A 50 1.62 2.87 5.78
N GLY A 51 0.47 3.45 6.13
CA GLY A 51 0.15 4.86 5.88
C GLY A 51 1.08 5.82 6.63
N GLY A 52 1.40 5.53 7.89
CA GLY A 52 2.34 6.33 8.68
C GLY A 52 3.75 6.36 8.09
N GLY A 53 4.21 5.26 7.49
CA GLY A 53 5.47 5.22 6.75
C GLY A 53 5.38 5.87 5.36
N LEU A 54 4.24 5.73 4.69
CA LEU A 54 3.97 6.34 3.39
C LEU A 54 4.00 7.87 3.45
N PHE A 55 3.35 8.49 4.44
CA PHE A 55 3.34 9.97 4.59
C PHE A 55 4.73 10.57 4.75
N GLU A 56 5.68 9.83 5.30
CA GLU A 56 7.08 10.26 5.39
C GLU A 56 7.81 10.12 4.05
N PHE A 57 7.55 9.04 3.29
CA PHE A 57 8.03 8.89 1.91
C PHE A 57 7.46 9.95 0.96
N LEU A 58 6.28 10.49 1.25
CA LEU A 58 5.68 11.64 0.56
C LEU A 58 6.33 12.97 0.94
N GLY A 59 7.23 13.01 1.91
CA GLY A 59 7.89 14.24 2.38
C GLY A 59 6.97 15.16 3.20
N LEU A 60 5.83 14.66 3.67
CA LEU A 60 4.85 15.44 4.45
C LEU A 60 5.28 15.63 5.92
N THR A 61 6.35 14.96 6.36
CA THR A 61 6.89 15.06 7.73
C THR A 61 8.36 15.53 7.68
N PRO A 62 8.71 16.72 8.23
CA PRO A 62 10.10 17.13 8.36
C PRO A 62 10.81 16.34 9.49
N PRO A 63 12.13 16.07 9.40
CA PRO A 63 13.07 16.55 8.39
C PRO A 63 13.10 15.68 7.12
N LEU A 64 13.03 16.31 5.94
CA LEU A 64 13.17 15.63 4.66
C LEU A 64 14.52 14.88 4.62
N LYS A 65 14.46 13.57 4.37
CA LYS A 65 15.64 12.72 4.19
C LYS A 65 16.41 13.08 2.91
N ASP A 66 15.68 13.44 1.85
CA ASP A 66 16.17 13.97 0.56
C ASP A 66 14.97 14.40 -0.31
N GLU A 67 15.07 15.55 -1.00
CA GLU A 67 14.03 16.03 -1.93
C GLU A 67 13.73 15.02 -3.06
N ARG A 68 14.77 14.28 -3.49
CA ARG A 68 14.67 13.17 -4.46
C ARG A 68 13.76 12.04 -3.96
N THR A 69 13.93 11.62 -2.71
CA THR A 69 13.14 10.53 -2.11
C THR A 69 11.67 10.94 -2.01
N ALA A 70 11.39 12.18 -1.60
CA ALA A 70 10.03 12.71 -1.52
C ALA A 70 9.34 12.78 -2.90
N ARG A 71 10.09 13.16 -3.94
CA ARG A 71 9.59 13.21 -5.32
C ARG A 71 9.28 11.81 -5.88
N ILE A 72 10.15 10.84 -5.60
CA ILE A 72 9.94 9.42 -5.98
C ILE A 72 8.73 8.85 -5.25
N GLY A 73 8.65 9.03 -3.93
CA GLY A 73 7.55 8.54 -3.10
C GLY A 73 6.19 9.12 -3.54
N THR A 74 6.13 10.43 -3.81
CA THR A 74 4.91 11.08 -4.30
C THR A 74 4.47 10.54 -5.66
N ARG A 75 5.40 10.37 -6.61
CA ARG A 75 5.09 9.77 -7.92
C ARG A 75 4.62 8.33 -7.78
N ALA A 76 5.30 7.51 -6.98
CA ALA A 76 4.92 6.12 -6.74
C ALA A 76 3.53 6.00 -6.12
N ALA A 77 3.18 6.87 -5.16
CA ALA A 77 1.85 6.91 -4.55
C ALA A 77 0.78 7.30 -5.57
N THR A 78 1.04 8.32 -6.39
CA THR A 78 0.12 8.74 -7.46
C THR A 78 -0.14 7.61 -8.45
N TYR A 79 0.90 6.91 -8.93
CA TYR A 79 0.71 5.79 -9.85
C TYR A 79 -0.01 4.60 -9.22
N SER A 80 0.33 4.26 -7.96
CA SER A 80 -0.39 3.22 -7.21
C SER A 80 -1.88 3.54 -7.08
N TRP A 81 -2.24 4.80 -6.83
CA TRP A 81 -3.63 5.23 -6.76
C TRP A 81 -4.37 5.05 -8.09
N PHE A 82 -3.74 5.38 -9.21
CA PHE A 82 -4.33 5.14 -10.53
C PHE A 82 -4.60 3.65 -10.79
N VAL A 83 -3.67 2.77 -10.40
CA VAL A 83 -3.87 1.32 -10.53
C VAL A 83 -5.04 0.83 -9.66
N ILE A 84 -5.21 1.39 -8.45
CA ILE A 84 -6.36 1.03 -7.59
C ILE A 84 -7.68 1.49 -8.20
N LEU A 85 -7.74 2.70 -8.78
CA LEU A 85 -8.95 3.18 -9.45
C LEU A 85 -9.32 2.30 -10.65
N GLU A 86 -8.32 1.90 -11.45
CA GLU A 86 -8.52 0.98 -12.56
C GLU A 86 -9.01 -0.39 -12.09
N LEU A 87 -8.38 -0.95 -11.06
CA LEU A 87 -8.80 -2.22 -10.43
C LEU A 87 -10.25 -2.16 -9.95
N VAL A 88 -10.62 -1.13 -9.18
CA VAL A 88 -11.98 -0.98 -8.65
C VAL A 88 -12.97 -0.80 -9.80
N GLY A 89 -12.62 -0.07 -10.86
CA GLY A 89 -13.44 0.05 -12.07
C GLY A 89 -13.66 -1.28 -12.76
N VAL A 90 -12.61 -2.09 -12.95
CA VAL A 90 -12.70 -3.44 -13.51
C VAL A 90 -13.57 -4.33 -12.63
N MET A 91 -13.35 -4.32 -11.31
CA MET A 91 -14.15 -5.10 -10.37
C MET A 91 -15.63 -4.71 -10.41
N ALA A 92 -15.94 -3.42 -10.49
CA ALA A 92 -17.31 -2.95 -10.59
C ALA A 92 -17.97 -3.39 -11.91
N MET A 93 -17.26 -3.34 -13.03
CA MET A 93 -17.76 -3.79 -14.33
C MET A 93 -17.98 -5.31 -14.37
N VAL A 94 -17.00 -6.08 -13.88
CA VAL A 94 -16.98 -7.54 -13.95
C VAL A 94 -17.88 -8.18 -12.88
N PHE A 95 -17.89 -7.69 -11.63
CA PHE A 95 -18.63 -8.32 -10.53
C PHE A 95 -19.86 -7.53 -10.07
N GLY A 96 -19.99 -6.26 -10.46
CA GLY A 96 -21.08 -5.38 -10.00
C GLY A 96 -22.19 -5.16 -11.03
N PHE A 97 -21.82 -4.71 -12.25
CA PHE A 97 -22.77 -4.25 -13.25
C PHE A 97 -23.03 -5.22 -14.40
N GLY A 98 -22.11 -6.13 -14.72
CA GLY A 98 -22.17 -6.91 -15.96
C GLY A 98 -21.86 -8.42 -15.87
N GLY A 99 -21.23 -8.91 -14.80
CA GLY A 99 -20.90 -10.34 -14.70
C GLY A 99 -21.82 -11.15 -13.80
N GLN A 100 -21.84 -12.46 -14.08
CA GLN A 100 -22.61 -13.47 -13.36
C GLN A 100 -21.94 -13.90 -12.04
N ASP A 101 -20.63 -13.67 -11.92
CA ASP A 101 -19.84 -14.05 -10.75
C ASP A 101 -19.95 -12.99 -9.65
N LYS A 102 -20.23 -13.45 -8.43
CA LYS A 102 -20.29 -12.59 -7.24
C LYS A 102 -18.99 -12.73 -6.48
N ILE A 103 -18.19 -11.67 -6.45
CA ILE A 103 -17.10 -11.55 -5.49
C ILE A 103 -17.67 -11.12 -4.14
N THR A 104 -17.21 -11.74 -3.06
CA THR A 104 -17.61 -11.33 -1.73
C THR A 104 -16.85 -10.07 -1.30
N MET A 105 -17.40 -9.36 -0.32
CA MET A 105 -16.76 -8.15 0.19
C MET A 105 -15.36 -8.41 0.79
N PRO A 106 -15.13 -9.47 1.59
CA PRO A 106 -13.78 -9.79 2.08
C PRO A 106 -12.78 -10.05 0.95
N GLN A 107 -13.17 -10.84 -0.06
CA GLN A 107 -12.32 -11.11 -1.22
C GLN A 107 -11.97 -9.84 -1.98
N ALA A 108 -12.95 -8.97 -2.21
CA ALA A 108 -12.74 -7.69 -2.89
C ALA A 108 -11.76 -6.79 -2.14
N VAL A 109 -11.94 -6.64 -0.82
CA VAL A 109 -11.04 -5.87 0.04
C VAL A 109 -9.64 -6.49 0.04
N GLY A 110 -9.53 -7.81 0.12
CA GLY A 110 -8.25 -8.50 0.13
C GLY A 110 -7.43 -8.25 -1.14
N VAL A 111 -8.07 -8.30 -2.32
CA VAL A 111 -7.42 -7.98 -3.60
C VAL A 111 -6.95 -6.53 -3.64
N ILE A 112 -7.78 -5.59 -3.20
CA ILE A 112 -7.42 -4.16 -3.16
C ILE A 112 -6.20 -3.93 -2.27
N LEU A 113 -6.15 -4.52 -1.08
CA LEU A 113 -5.02 -4.36 -0.15
C LEU A 113 -3.71 -4.90 -0.75
N ILE A 114 -3.76 -6.08 -1.37
CA ILE A 114 -2.58 -6.68 -2.02
C ILE A 114 -2.10 -5.80 -3.17
N VAL A 115 -2.99 -5.42 -4.08
CA VAL A 115 -2.64 -4.62 -5.26
C VAL A 115 -2.07 -3.26 -4.82
N MET A 116 -2.63 -2.64 -3.78
CA MET A 116 -2.15 -1.35 -3.27
C MET A 116 -0.69 -1.46 -2.79
N VAL A 117 -0.39 -2.44 -1.95
CA VAL A 117 0.97 -2.62 -1.41
C VAL A 117 1.96 -2.99 -2.52
N VAL A 118 1.60 -3.96 -3.36
CA VAL A 118 2.49 -4.46 -4.42
C VAL A 118 2.78 -3.37 -5.44
N THR A 119 1.77 -2.62 -5.89
CA THR A 119 1.97 -1.55 -6.88
C THR A 119 2.81 -0.41 -6.31
N PHE A 120 2.54 0.01 -5.07
CA PHE A 120 3.32 1.07 -4.44
C PHE A 120 4.79 0.67 -4.32
N LEU A 121 5.08 -0.52 -3.79
CA LEU A 121 6.45 -1.01 -3.66
C LEU A 121 7.14 -1.20 -5.02
N SER A 122 6.41 -1.68 -6.03
CA SER A 122 6.93 -1.87 -7.38
C SER A 122 7.29 -0.55 -8.04
N PHE A 123 6.42 0.46 -7.97
CA PHE A 123 6.71 1.79 -8.51
C PHE A 123 7.83 2.49 -7.74
N ASN A 124 7.86 2.35 -6.41
CA ASN A 124 8.92 2.92 -5.59
C ASN A 124 10.27 2.32 -5.96
N TRP A 125 10.37 1.00 -6.07
CA TRP A 125 11.59 0.30 -6.49
C TRP A 125 11.99 0.63 -7.94
N TYR A 126 11.03 0.70 -8.87
CA TYR A 126 11.29 1.03 -10.26
C TYR A 126 11.81 2.47 -10.42
N LEU A 127 11.16 3.43 -9.76
CA LEU A 127 11.56 4.84 -9.80
C LEU A 127 12.85 5.12 -9.02
N ASP A 128 13.18 4.32 -8.01
CA ASP A 128 14.47 4.39 -7.33
C ASP A 128 15.62 3.95 -8.26
N ARG A 129 15.43 2.89 -9.05
CA ARG A 129 16.43 2.42 -10.03
C ARG A 129 16.54 3.25 -11.30
N HIS A 130 15.41 3.74 -11.81
CA HIS A 130 15.35 4.52 -13.05
C HIS A 130 15.27 6.03 -12.80
N GLY A 131 15.30 6.48 -11.55
CA GLY A 131 15.27 7.90 -11.18
C GLY A 131 16.56 8.65 -11.45
N ASP A 132 17.53 8.05 -12.16
CA ASP A 132 18.79 8.65 -12.64
C ASP A 132 18.81 8.76 -14.18
N VAL A 133 17.65 8.99 -14.80
CA VAL A 133 17.53 9.42 -16.20
C VAL A 133 16.68 10.70 -16.28
N VAL A 134 17.20 11.79 -15.71
CA VAL A 134 17.27 13.14 -16.32
C VAL A 134 18.38 13.91 -15.60
#